data_AF-A0A1W9WPI0-F1
#
_entry.id   AF-A0A1W9WPI0-F1
#
_cell.length_a   1.000
_cell.length_b   1.000
_cell.length_c   1.000
_cell.angle_alpha   90.00
_cell.angle_beta   90.00
_cell.angle_gamma   90.00
#
_symmetry.space_group_name_H-M   'P 1'
#
loop_
_entity.id
_entity.type
_entity.pdbx_description
1 polymer ?
#
loop_
_entity_poly.entity_id
_entity_poly.type
_entity_poly.pdbx_seq_one_letter_code
_entity_poly.pdbx_strand_id
1 'polypeptide(L)'
;MSDIFTTEELATLSAQVDEQLRELSEGYAPGMRKGDTQQFGVRKDDDLPPKQRQAIEDNAHENADTFLQTFADKAKEIICDADSDLRKKSKWFGKVDKVVLLERFAVLLAVMGFSGIGLQVLAVALTVYIIHIGLIPFADKYCSE
;
A
#
# COMPACT_ATOMS: atom_id res chain seq x y z
N MET A 1 -5.28 -1.98 22.85
CA MET A 1 -4.24 -2.28 21.84
C MET A 1 -3.17 -1.22 22.02
N SER A 2 -1.90 -1.60 22.08
CA SER A 2 -0.83 -0.60 22.02
C SER A 2 -0.72 -0.19 20.57
N ASP A 3 -1.34 0.92 20.22
CA ASP A 3 -1.29 1.44 18.86
C ASP A 3 0.15 1.83 18.56
N ILE A 4 0.73 1.20 17.53
CA ILE A 4 2.13 1.43 17.13
C ILE A 4 2.35 2.89 16.73
N PHE A 5 1.30 3.55 16.23
CA PHE A 5 1.27 4.97 15.98
C PHE A 5 0.22 5.62 16.87
N THR A 6 0.54 6.80 17.38
CA THR A 6 -0.44 7.67 18.04
C THR A 6 -1.46 8.21 17.03
N THR A 7 -2.59 8.73 17.52
CA THR A 7 -3.61 9.34 16.67
C THR A 7 -3.06 10.52 15.84
N GLU A 8 -2.14 11.31 16.41
CA GLU A 8 -1.49 12.43 15.72
C GLU A 8 -0.55 11.96 14.60
N GLU A 9 0.22 10.89 14.86
CA GLU A 9 1.06 10.26 13.85
C GLU A 9 0.21 9.66 12.73
N LEU A 10 -0.87 8.94 13.05
CA LEU A 10 -1.78 8.40 12.06
C LEU A 10 -2.39 9.48 11.18
N ALA A 11 -2.82 10.62 11.75
CA ALA A 11 -3.33 11.74 10.97
C ALA A 11 -2.28 12.30 10.00
N THR A 12 -1.03 12.40 10.47
CA THR A 12 0.10 12.88 9.67
C THR A 12 0.46 11.90 8.55
N LEU A 13 0.61 10.61 8.85
CA LEU A 13 0.93 9.57 7.86
C LEU A 13 -0.20 9.40 6.84
N SER A 14 -1.45 9.50 7.29
CA SER A 14 -2.64 9.51 6.44
C SER A 14 -2.63 10.67 5.44
N ALA A 15 -2.25 11.87 5.88
CA ALA A 15 -2.07 13.01 4.98
C ALA A 15 -0.89 12.82 4.01
N GLN A 16 0.21 12.21 4.44
CA GLN A 16 1.33 11.87 3.55
C GLN A 16 0.93 10.85 2.48
N VAL A 17 0.11 9.86 2.83
CA VAL A 17 -0.46 8.91 1.86
C VAL A 17 -1.31 9.65 0.83
N ASP A 18 -2.20 10.56 1.26
CA ASP A 18 -3.03 11.35 0.35
C ASP A 18 -2.18 12.21 -0.59
N GLU A 19 -1.14 12.86 -0.07
CA GLU A 19 -0.25 13.69 -0.86
C GLU A 19 0.51 12.87 -1.91
N GLN A 20 1.07 11.72 -1.52
CA GLN A 20 1.78 10.86 -2.48
C GLN A 20 0.84 10.24 -3.52
N LEU A 21 -0.39 9.90 -3.14
CA LEU A 21 -1.41 9.46 -4.11
C LEU A 21 -1.80 10.58 -5.07
N ARG A 22 -1.88 11.82 -4.57
CA ARG A 22 -2.13 13.01 -5.40
C ARG A 22 -1.00 13.27 -6.38
N GLU A 23 0.25 13.25 -5.92
CA GLU A 23 1.44 13.35 -6.78
C GLU A 23 1.44 12.29 -7.89
N LEU A 24 1.13 11.03 -7.53
CA LEU A 24 1.01 9.95 -8.51
C LEU A 24 -0.11 10.22 -9.52
N SER A 25 -1.22 10.83 -9.11
CA SER A 25 -2.32 11.19 -10.02
C SER A 25 -2.03 12.42 -10.88
N GLU A 26 -1.24 13.38 -10.39
CA GLU A 26 -0.85 14.61 -11.09
C GLU A 26 0.31 14.37 -12.08
N GLY A 27 1.17 13.39 -11.80
CA GLY A 27 2.18 12.89 -12.74
C GLY A 27 1.59 12.27 -14.02
N TYR A 28 0.33 11.84 -13.98
CA TYR A 28 -0.49 11.60 -15.18
C TYR A 28 -1.07 12.93 -15.66
N ALA A 29 -0.28 13.71 -16.39
CA ALA A 29 -0.72 15.00 -16.93
C ALA A 29 -2.03 14.91 -17.76
N PRO A 30 -2.80 16.02 -17.83
CA PRO A 30 -4.25 16.04 -18.07
C PRO A 30 -4.60 15.89 -19.56
N GLY A 31 -4.79 14.64 -20.00
CA GLY A 31 -5.27 14.33 -21.36
C GLY A 31 -6.61 13.60 -21.42
N MET A 32 -7.05 12.94 -20.34
CA MET A 32 -8.31 12.20 -20.34
C MET A 32 -9.47 13.12 -19.96
N ARG A 33 -10.17 13.59 -20.98
CA ARG A 33 -11.49 14.20 -20.83
C ARG A 33 -12.41 13.22 -20.09
N LYS A 34 -13.04 13.75 -19.04
CA LYS A 34 -14.17 13.17 -18.32
C LYS A 34 -15.31 12.93 -19.31
N GLY A 35 -15.35 11.76 -19.95
CA GLY A 35 -16.34 11.48 -20.99
C GLY A 35 -16.18 10.17 -21.76
N ASP A 36 -15.04 9.48 -21.71
CA ASP A 36 -14.89 8.20 -22.41
C ASP A 36 -15.21 7.02 -21.49
N THR A 37 -16.48 6.66 -21.49
CA THR A 37 -16.99 5.38 -21.02
C THR A 37 -16.55 4.29 -22.00
N GLN A 38 -15.25 3.97 -22.06
CA GLN A 38 -14.77 2.78 -22.72
C GLN A 38 -13.45 2.31 -22.11
N GLN A 39 -13.56 1.11 -21.53
CA GLN A 39 -12.48 0.16 -21.32
C GLN A 39 -11.48 0.52 -20.22
N PHE A 40 -11.65 -0.18 -19.09
CA PHE A 40 -10.60 -0.64 -18.19
C PHE A 40 -9.54 -1.49 -18.95
N GLY A 41 -8.98 -0.92 -20.02
CA GLY A 41 -8.01 -1.55 -20.88
C GLY A 41 -6.64 -1.44 -20.23
N VAL A 42 -6.23 -2.51 -19.58
CA VAL A 42 -4.83 -2.86 -19.25
C VAL A 42 -4.03 -1.69 -18.68
N ARG A 43 -4.16 -1.46 -17.36
CA ARG A 43 -3.11 -0.74 -16.61
C ARG A 43 -1.79 -1.44 -16.90
N LYS A 44 -0.85 -0.74 -17.52
CA LYS A 44 0.55 -1.16 -17.63
C LYS A 44 1.31 -0.88 -16.32
N ASP A 45 0.59 -0.58 -15.24
CA ASP A 45 1.07 0.08 -14.02
C ASP A 45 0.91 -0.80 -12.76
N ASP A 46 1.23 -2.10 -12.86
CA ASP A 46 1.42 -2.96 -11.67
C ASP A 46 2.82 -2.76 -11.05
N ASP A 47 3.62 -1.88 -11.65
CA ASP A 47 4.97 -1.57 -11.21
C ASP A 47 4.96 -0.64 -9.99
N LEU A 48 5.77 -1.01 -9.01
CA LEU A 48 6.00 -0.22 -7.81
C LEU A 48 6.51 1.18 -8.20
N PRO A 49 5.80 2.26 -7.86
CA PRO A 49 6.20 3.57 -8.33
C PRO A 49 7.59 3.95 -7.77
N PRO A 50 8.42 4.69 -8.54
CA PRO A 50 9.85 4.85 -8.23
C PRO A 50 10.13 5.39 -6.83
N LYS A 51 9.29 6.32 -6.33
CA LYS A 51 9.42 6.91 -4.99
C LYS A 51 9.19 5.88 -3.89
N GLN A 52 8.20 5.00 -4.05
CA GLN A 52 7.93 3.92 -3.10
C GLN A 52 8.98 2.82 -3.20
N ARG A 53 9.47 2.50 -4.41
CA ARG A 53 10.60 1.57 -4.61
C ARG A 53 11.83 2.03 -3.85
N GLN A 54 12.25 3.27 -4.08
CA GLN A 54 13.41 3.83 -3.40
C GLN A 54 13.22 3.87 -1.89
N ALA A 55 12.05 4.29 -1.41
CA ALA A 55 11.75 4.30 0.02
C ALA A 55 11.87 2.91 0.67
N ILE A 56 11.41 1.87 -0.04
CA ILE A 56 11.55 0.48 0.43
C ILE A 56 13.01 0.05 0.43
N GLU A 57 13.73 0.24 -0.67
CA GLU A 57 15.13 -0.22 -0.80
C GLU A 57 16.05 0.48 0.22
N ASP A 58 15.86 1.79 0.43
CA ASP A 58 16.67 2.57 1.37
C ASP A 58 16.43 2.17 2.84
N ASN A 59 15.20 1.77 3.20
CA ASN A 59 14.82 1.48 4.59
C ASN A 59 14.85 -0.01 4.94
N ALA A 60 14.58 -0.89 3.98
CA ALA A 60 14.66 -2.34 4.16
C ALA A 60 16.07 -2.89 3.88
N HIS A 61 16.93 -2.11 3.23
CA HIS A 61 18.29 -2.51 2.83
C HIS A 61 18.30 -3.79 1.96
N GLU A 62 17.24 -3.99 1.18
CA GLU A 62 17.07 -5.10 0.26
C GLU A 62 16.31 -4.64 -0.99
N ASN A 63 16.27 -5.47 -2.04
CA ASN A 63 15.50 -5.16 -3.24
C ASN A 63 13.99 -5.08 -2.94
N ALA A 64 13.30 -4.09 -3.50
CA ALA A 64 11.89 -3.86 -3.17
C ALA A 64 10.99 -5.04 -3.49
N ASP A 65 11.24 -5.78 -4.57
CA ASP A 65 10.39 -6.92 -4.94
C ASP A 65 10.59 -8.09 -3.95
N THR A 66 11.82 -8.27 -3.43
CA THR A 66 12.11 -9.27 -2.38
C THR A 66 11.43 -8.90 -1.06
N PHE A 67 11.49 -7.62 -0.70
CA PHE A 67 10.80 -7.11 0.48
C PHE A 67 9.29 -7.28 0.37
N LEU A 68 8.70 -6.92 -0.77
CA LEU A 68 7.25 -7.01 -0.99
C LEU A 68 6.75 -8.45 -0.96
N GLN A 69 7.53 -9.40 -1.47
CA GLN A 69 7.22 -10.82 -1.34
C GLN A 69 7.23 -11.26 0.12
N THR A 70 8.30 -10.94 0.86
CA THR A 70 8.43 -11.28 2.29
C THR A 70 7.33 -10.63 3.12
N PHE A 71 6.98 -9.38 2.80
CA PHE A 71 5.88 -8.67 3.42
C PHE A 71 4.55 -9.36 3.13
N ALA A 72 4.26 -9.74 1.89
CA ALA A 72 3.04 -10.44 1.52
C ALA A 72 2.91 -11.79 2.24
N ASP A 73 4.00 -12.55 2.34
CA ASP A 73 4.04 -13.83 3.05
C ASP A 73 3.68 -13.65 4.53
N LYS A 74 4.18 -12.60 5.17
CA LYS A 74 3.85 -12.27 6.57
C LYS A 74 2.46 -11.65 6.70
N ALA A 75 1.99 -10.96 5.66
CA ALA A 75 0.67 -10.37 5.56
C ALA A 75 -0.38 -11.37 5.07
N LYS A 76 -0.09 -12.67 4.96
CA LYS A 76 -0.98 -13.65 4.31
C LYS A 76 -2.38 -13.65 4.88
N GLU A 77 -2.51 -13.65 6.21
CA GLU A 77 -3.81 -13.60 6.90
C GLU A 77 -4.51 -12.22 6.80
N ILE A 78 -3.76 -11.17 6.49
CA ILE A 78 -4.25 -9.79 6.42
C ILE A 78 -4.73 -9.46 4.99
N ILE A 79 -3.96 -9.86 3.97
CA ILE A 79 -4.11 -9.43 2.58
C ILE A 79 -4.51 -10.60 1.67
N CYS A 80 -3.91 -11.77 1.85
CA CYS A 80 -4.03 -12.90 0.92
C CYS A 80 -5.25 -13.78 1.19
N ASP A 81 -5.63 -13.94 2.46
CA ASP A 81 -6.80 -14.72 2.84
C ASP A 81 -8.08 -14.13 2.22
N ALA A 82 -8.82 -14.97 1.49
CA ALA A 82 -10.12 -14.63 0.91
C ALA A 82 -11.13 -14.20 1.98
N ASP A 83 -10.97 -14.72 3.18
CA ASP A 83 -11.79 -14.41 4.33
C ASP A 83 -11.32 -13.22 5.15
N SER A 84 -10.18 -12.61 4.80
CA SER A 84 -9.67 -11.44 5.52
C SER A 84 -10.65 -10.27 5.45
N ASP A 85 -10.80 -9.56 6.57
CA ASP A 85 -11.66 -8.38 6.65
C ASP A 85 -11.29 -7.33 5.61
N LEU A 86 -10.00 -7.20 5.26
CA LEU A 86 -9.54 -6.23 4.27
C LEU A 86 -9.95 -6.65 2.85
N ARG A 87 -9.82 -7.93 2.51
CA ARG A 87 -10.20 -8.44 1.19
C ARG A 87 -11.71 -8.43 1.01
N LYS A 88 -12.46 -8.79 2.06
CA LYS A 88 -13.92 -8.61 2.12
C LYS A 88 -14.30 -7.13 1.96
N LYS A 89 -13.77 -6.23 2.79
CA LYS A 89 -14.08 -4.79 2.69
C LYS A 89 -13.71 -4.20 1.32
N SER A 90 -12.58 -4.57 0.75
CA SER A 90 -12.19 -4.14 -0.60
C SER A 90 -13.16 -4.62 -1.67
N LYS A 91 -13.64 -5.87 -1.60
CA LYS A 91 -14.64 -6.41 -2.54
C LYS A 91 -16.01 -5.75 -2.40
N TRP A 92 -16.43 -5.44 -1.18
CA TRP A 92 -17.77 -4.92 -0.88
C TRP A 92 -17.90 -3.39 -1.01
N PHE A 93 -16.86 -2.64 -0.62
CA PHE A 93 -16.90 -1.18 -0.54
C PHE A 93 -15.96 -0.48 -1.52
N GLY A 94 -15.17 -1.22 -2.30
CA GLY A 94 -14.30 -0.70 -3.37
C GLY A 94 -13.08 0.10 -2.91
N LYS A 95 -13.03 0.58 -1.67
CA LYS A 95 -11.88 1.27 -1.08
C LYS A 95 -11.63 0.81 0.34
N VAL A 96 -10.36 0.52 0.62
CA VAL A 96 -9.89 0.21 1.96
C VAL A 96 -9.47 1.52 2.64
N ASP A 97 -9.79 1.64 3.92
CA ASP A 97 -9.41 2.80 4.73
C ASP A 97 -7.89 2.84 4.95
N LYS A 98 -7.26 3.96 4.59
CA LYS A 98 -5.81 4.14 4.69
C LYS A 98 -5.28 4.13 6.12
N VAL A 99 -6.07 4.59 7.11
CA VAL A 99 -5.69 4.52 8.53
C VAL A 99 -5.65 3.06 8.97
N VAL A 100 -6.65 2.27 8.58
CA VAL A 100 -6.67 0.82 8.87
C VAL A 100 -5.50 0.10 8.22
N LEU A 101 -5.10 0.48 7.00
CA LEU A 101 -3.91 -0.07 6.35
C LEU A 101 -2.63 0.32 7.10
N LEU A 102 -2.47 1.61 7.44
CA LEU A 102 -1.32 2.11 8.18
C LEU A 102 -1.15 1.38 9.51
N GLU A 103 -2.22 1.20 10.28
CA GLU A 103 -2.18 0.47 11.56
C GLU A 103 -1.75 -0.98 11.38
N ARG A 104 -2.42 -1.72 10.46
CA ARG A 104 -2.14 -3.14 10.24
C ARG A 104 -0.74 -3.36 9.68
N PHE A 105 -0.28 -2.50 8.79
CA PHE A 105 1.06 -2.59 8.22
C PHE A 105 2.13 -2.17 9.20
N ALA A 106 1.88 -1.17 10.05
CA ALA A 106 2.80 -0.79 11.11
C ALA A 106 3.02 -1.94 12.11
N VAL A 107 1.94 -2.61 12.52
CA VAL A 107 2.03 -3.82 13.37
C VAL A 107 2.88 -4.89 12.69
N LEU A 108 2.64 -5.14 11.40
CA LEU A 108 3.39 -6.17 10.67
C LEU A 108 4.87 -5.82 10.50
N LEU A 109 5.17 -4.58 10.13
CA LEU A 109 6.53 -4.08 9.98
C LEU A 109 7.29 -4.08 11.32
N ALA A 110 6.61 -3.78 12.43
CA ALA A 110 7.22 -3.90 13.75
C ALA A 110 7.57 -5.36 14.08
N VAL A 111 6.70 -6.32 13.72
CA VAL A 111 7.01 -7.76 13.82
C VAL A 111 8.18 -8.17 12.92
N MET A 112 8.37 -7.49 11.79
CA MET A 112 9.54 -7.65 10.91
C MET A 112 10.82 -6.99 11.45
N GLY A 113 10.72 -6.23 12.55
CA GLY A 113 11.86 -5.59 13.21
C GLY A 113 12.05 -4.11 12.87
N PHE A 114 11.14 -3.49 12.11
CA PHE A 114 11.21 -2.07 11.79
C PHE A 114 10.69 -1.21 12.94
N SER A 115 11.34 -0.07 13.19
CA SER A 115 10.91 0.89 14.21
C SER A 115 11.26 2.34 13.81
N GLY A 116 10.72 3.31 14.55
CA GLY A 116 11.01 4.73 14.35
C GLY A 116 10.66 5.23 12.94
N ILE A 117 11.55 6.01 12.35
CA ILE A 117 11.34 6.64 11.04
C ILE A 117 11.23 5.58 9.92
N GLY A 118 12.03 4.52 9.97
CA GLY A 118 11.98 3.46 8.95
C GLY A 118 10.62 2.77 8.91
N LEU A 119 10.01 2.56 10.07
CA LEU A 119 8.65 2.03 10.18
C LEU A 119 7.61 2.95 9.54
N GLN A 120 7.68 4.26 9.83
CA GLN A 120 6.76 5.26 9.28
C GLN A 120 6.87 5.34 7.75
N VAL A 121 8.10 5.38 7.23
CA VAL A 121 8.37 5.47 5.78
C VAL A 121 7.86 4.23 5.05
N LEU A 122 8.16 3.03 5.56
CA LEU A 122 7.70 1.77 4.97
C LEU A 122 6.18 1.64 5.03
N ALA A 123 5.55 2.03 6.15
CA ALA A 123 4.10 1.99 6.28
C ALA A 123 3.39 2.88 5.24
N VAL A 124 3.89 4.10 5.03
CA VAL A 124 3.37 5.01 4.00
C VAL A 124 3.62 4.44 2.60
N ALA A 125 4.83 3.99 2.30
CA ALA A 125 5.17 3.48 0.98
C ALA A 125 4.31 2.28 0.56
N LEU A 126 4.12 1.31 1.48
CA LEU A 126 3.26 0.15 1.27
C LEU A 126 1.79 0.54 1.11
N THR A 127 1.30 1.44 1.96
CA THR A 127 -0.09 1.90 1.90
C THR A 127 -0.39 2.61 0.58
N VAL A 128 0.51 3.50 0.12
CA VAL A 128 0.39 4.18 -1.18
C VAL A 128 0.39 3.17 -2.31
N TYR A 129 1.33 2.22 -2.32
CA TYR A 129 1.41 1.22 -3.39
C TYR A 129 0.14 0.37 -3.47
N ILE A 130 -0.32 -0.16 -2.33
CA ILE A 130 -1.51 -1.03 -2.26
C ILE A 130 -2.78 -0.26 -2.64
N ILE A 131 -2.93 1.00 -2.27
CA ILE A 131 -4.07 1.82 -2.70
C ILE A 131 -3.99 2.16 -4.19
N HIS A 132 -2.78 2.44 -4.70
CA HIS A 132 -2.57 2.82 -6.09
C HIS A 132 -2.95 1.70 -7.07
N ILE A 133 -2.40 0.50 -6.86
CA ILE A 133 -2.67 -0.66 -7.71
C ILE A 133 -3.99 -1.35 -7.34
N GLY A 134 -4.36 -1.30 -6.05
CA GLY A 134 -5.51 -1.98 -5.46
C GLY A 134 -5.10 -3.22 -4.66
N LEU A 135 -5.85 -3.52 -3.60
CA LEU A 135 -5.55 -4.64 -2.70
C LEU A 135 -5.67 -6.01 -3.39
N ILE A 136 -6.62 -6.17 -4.32
CA ILE A 136 -6.79 -7.43 -5.07
C ILE A 136 -5.62 -7.63 -6.06
N PRO A 137 -5.26 -6.67 -6.93
CA PRO A 137 -4.07 -6.80 -7.78
C PRO A 137 -2.77 -7.03 -7.00
N PHE A 138 -2.59 -6.37 -5.86
CA PHE A 138 -1.45 -6.64 -4.98
C PHE A 138 -1.43 -8.10 -4.52
N ALA A 139 -2.58 -8.58 -4.02
CA ALA A 139 -2.68 -9.95 -3.53
C ALA A 139 -2.43 -10.96 -4.66
N ASP A 140 -3.02 -10.76 -5.84
CA ASP A 140 -2.82 -11.66 -6.98
C ASP A 140 -1.33 -11.72 -7.40
N LYS A 141 -0.60 -10.60 -7.28
CA LYS A 141 0.83 -10.52 -7.63
C LYS A 141 1.75 -11.20 -6.61
N TYR A 142 1.55 -10.99 -5.31
CA TYR A 142 2.51 -11.43 -4.28
C TYR A 142 2.03 -12.57 -3.38
N CYS A 143 0.74 -12.92 -3.40
CA CYS A 143 0.18 -14.01 -2.59
C CYS A 143 0.03 -15.34 -3.34
N SER A 144 0.44 -15.40 -4.61
CA SER A 144 0.34 -16.62 -5.41
C SER A 144 1.39 -17.63 -4.95
N GLU A 145 0.92 -18.79 -4.50
CA GLU A 145 1.73 -19.99 -4.19
C GLU A 145 2.28 -20.67 -5.44
#